data_AF-A0A357IA82-F1
#
_entry.id   AF-A0A357IA82-F1
#
_cell.length_a   1.000
_cell.length_b   1.000
_cell.length_c   1.000
_cell.angle_alpha   90.00
_cell.angle_beta   90.00
_cell.angle_gamma   90.00
#
_symmetry.space_group_name_H-M   'P 1'
#
loop_
_entity.id
_entity.type
_entity.pdbx_description
1 polymer ?
#
loop_
_entity_poly.entity_id
_entity_poly.type
_entity_poly.pdbx_seq_one_letter_code
_entity_poly.pdbx_strand_id
1 'polypeptide(L)'
;MILPSKHLKHDRSLIGIGGEILEVVSEEKCTISELWESVQSRRSQQATPLSYDWFILALSFLYSIQAVDYDLGLISSGEGK
;
A
#
# COMPACT_ATOMS: atom_id res chain seq x y z
N MET A 1 -12.09 -4.78 0.02
CA MET A 1 -12.85 -4.62 1.29
C MET A 1 -11.86 -4.10 2.32
N ILE A 2 -12.22 -3.06 3.08
CA ILE A 2 -11.28 -2.38 4.00
C ILE A 2 -10.74 -3.39 5.02
N LEU A 3 -11.65 -4.16 5.64
CA LEU A 3 -11.34 -5.29 6.49
C LEU A 3 -11.42 -6.63 5.72
N PRO A 4 -10.75 -7.70 6.20
CA PRO A 4 -10.93 -9.06 5.70
C PRO A 4 -12.42 -9.46 5.75
N SER A 5 -12.86 -10.25 4.77
CA SER A 5 -14.27 -10.68 4.66
C SER A 5 -14.37 -12.19 4.64
N LYS A 6 -15.55 -12.74 4.92
CA LYS A 6 -15.81 -14.20 4.90
C LYS A 6 -15.38 -14.88 3.58
N HIS A 7 -15.27 -14.13 2.48
CA HIS A 7 -14.84 -14.63 1.15
C HIS A 7 -13.54 -13.99 0.63
N LEU A 8 -12.87 -13.15 1.42
CA LEU A 8 -11.65 -12.46 1.01
C LEU A 8 -10.52 -12.82 1.97
N LYS A 9 -9.50 -13.54 1.47
CA LYS A 9 -8.32 -13.89 2.26
C LYS A 9 -7.63 -12.62 2.81
N HIS A 10 -7.05 -12.71 4.00
CA HIS A 10 -6.48 -11.57 4.76
C HIS A 10 -5.46 -10.75 3.95
N ASP A 11 -4.65 -11.44 3.15
CA ASP A 11 -3.63 -10.98 2.20
C ASP A 11 -4.19 -10.17 1.00
N ARG A 12 -5.51 -9.99 0.94
CA ARG A 12 -6.22 -9.08 0.02
C ARG A 12 -6.98 -7.95 0.72
N SER A 13 -6.95 -7.83 2.04
CA SER A 13 -7.59 -6.67 2.69
C SER A 13 -6.83 -5.39 2.38
N LEU A 14 -7.53 -4.26 2.23
CA LEU A 14 -6.87 -2.97 1.97
C LEU A 14 -5.98 -2.55 3.15
N ILE A 15 -6.34 -2.94 4.38
CA ILE A 15 -5.52 -2.66 5.55
C ILE A 15 -4.24 -3.50 5.59
N GLY A 16 -4.30 -4.76 5.15
CA GLY A 16 -3.11 -5.62 5.06
C GLY A 16 -2.13 -5.11 4.02
N ILE A 17 -2.61 -4.84 2.81
CA ILE A 17 -1.79 -4.27 1.74
C ILE A 17 -1.34 -2.85 2.08
N GLY A 18 -2.19 -2.05 2.72
CA GLY A 18 -1.83 -0.72 3.20
C GLY A 18 -0.68 -0.77 4.21
N GLY A 19 -0.64 -1.77 5.10
CA GLY A 19 0.50 -2.00 5.99
C GLY A 19 1.79 -2.30 5.23
N GLU A 20 1.74 -3.19 4.23
CA GLU A 20 2.90 -3.50 3.37
C GLU A 20 3.40 -2.25 2.61
N ILE A 21 2.48 -1.41 2.13
CA ILE A 21 2.82 -0.13 1.47
C ILE A 21 3.50 0.83 2.45
N LEU A 22 2.95 0.98 3.66
CA LEU A 22 3.51 1.88 4.68
C LEU A 22 4.89 1.46 5.14
N GLU A 23 5.17 0.16 5.22
CA GLU A 23 6.51 -0.36 5.56
C GLU A 23 7.55 0.12 4.55
N VAL A 24 7.22 0.12 3.25
CA VAL A 24 8.11 0.63 2.19
C VAL A 24 8.22 2.15 2.24
N VAL A 25 7.10 2.87 2.39
CA VAL A 25 7.07 4.35 2.41
C VAL A 25 7.76 4.94 3.65
N SER A 26 7.86 4.18 4.75
CA SER A 26 8.51 4.62 5.99
C SER A 26 10.02 4.82 5.85
N GLU A 27 10.66 4.23 4.83
CA GLU A 27 12.10 4.31 4.63
C GLU A 27 12.51 5.64 3.97
N GLU A 28 11.95 5.97 2.81
CA GLU A 28 12.28 7.18 2.03
C GLU A 28 11.12 7.63 1.13
N LYS A 29 11.17 8.88 0.64
CA LYS A 29 10.24 9.37 -0.39
C LYS A 29 10.53 8.66 -1.71
N CYS A 30 9.51 8.12 -2.36
CA CYS A 30 9.66 7.40 -3.62
C CYS A 30 8.51 7.71 -4.58
N THR A 31 8.73 7.46 -5.87
CA THR A 31 7.67 7.53 -6.87
C THR A 31 6.68 6.38 -6.71
N ILE A 32 5.48 6.51 -7.29
CA ILE A 32 4.48 5.44 -7.29
C ILE A 32 5.01 4.16 -7.95
N SER A 33 5.82 4.29 -9.01
CA SER A 33 6.42 3.15 -9.72
C SER A 33 7.44 2.41 -8.85
N GLU A 34 8.34 3.13 -8.19
CA GLU A 34 9.33 2.56 -7.27
C GLU A 34 8.66 1.89 -6.07
N LEU A 35 7.60 2.51 -5.55
CA LEU A 35 6.79 1.97 -4.47
C LEU A 35 6.14 0.64 -4.88
N TRP A 36 5.53 0.60 -6.07
CA TRP A 36 4.92 -0.61 -6.61
C TRP A 36 5.92 -1.76 -6.75
N GLU A 37 7.08 -1.49 -7.34
CA GLU A 37 8.13 -2.50 -7.52
C GLU A 37 8.66 -3.01 -6.17
N SER A 38 8.89 -2.09 -5.22
CA SER A 38 9.36 -2.41 -3.88
C SER A 38 8.37 -3.29 -3.11
N VAL A 39 7.07 -2.96 -3.13
CA VAL A 39 6.01 -3.77 -2.51
C VAL A 39 5.94 -5.16 -3.15
N GLN A 40 6.00 -5.24 -4.48
CA GLN A 40 6.03 -6.53 -5.20
C GLN A 40 7.26 -7.38 -4.83
N SER A 41 8.43 -6.75 -4.64
CA SER A 41 9.67 -7.46 -4.30
C SER A 41 9.66 -8.03 -2.87
N ARG A 42 9.00 -7.34 -1.93
CA ARG A 42 8.92 -7.75 -0.52
C ARG A 42 7.80 -8.76 -0.25
N ARG A 43 6.81 -8.86 -1.14
CA ARG A 43 5.74 -9.86 -1.02
C ARG A 43 6.28 -11.28 -1.14
N SER A 44 5.85 -12.13 -0.21
CA SER A 44 6.14 -13.57 -0.26
C SER A 44 5.60 -14.19 -1.55
N GLN A 45 6.35 -15.10 -2.16
CA GLN A 45 5.92 -15.86 -3.34
C GLN A 45 4.67 -16.73 -3.09
N GLN A 46 4.33 -16.97 -1.82
CA GLN A 46 3.13 -17.70 -1.42
C GLN A 46 1.91 -16.80 -1.21
N ALA A 47 2.10 -15.47 -1.22
CA ALA A 47 1.01 -14.51 -1.07
C ALA A 47 0.14 -14.48 -2.33
N THR A 48 -1.15 -14.17 -2.16
CA THR A 48 -2.03 -13.99 -3.31
C THR A 48 -1.51 -12.84 -4.20
N PRO A 49 -1.45 -12.99 -5.53
CA PRO A 49 -0.98 -11.92 -6.42
C PRO A 49 -1.70 -10.60 -6.18
N LEU A 50 -0.92 -9.53 -6.02
CA LEU A 50 -1.44 -8.16 -5.93
C LEU A 50 -1.66 -7.65 -7.35
N SER A 51 -2.87 -7.21 -7.69
CA SER A 51 -3.08 -6.48 -8.93
C SER A 51 -2.77 -5.00 -8.73
N TYR A 52 -2.34 -4.33 -9.80
CA TYR A 52 -2.04 -2.90 -9.75
C TYR A 52 -3.26 -2.05 -9.32
N ASP A 53 -4.45 -2.38 -9.81
CA ASP A 53 -5.69 -1.70 -9.40
C ASP A 53 -5.93 -1.77 -7.89
N TRP A 54 -5.61 -2.91 -7.28
CA TRP A 54 -5.82 -3.12 -5.86
C TRP A 54 -4.78 -2.42 -5.00
N PHE A 55 -3.55 -2.32 -5.51
CA PHE A 55 -2.51 -1.46 -4.95
C PHE A 55 -2.90 0.02 -5.00
N ILE A 56 -3.35 0.53 -6.15
CA ILE A 56 -3.81 1.92 -6.26
C ILE A 56 -5.01 2.18 -5.34
N LEU A 57 -5.92 1.22 -5.20
CA LEU A 57 -7.04 1.34 -4.27
C LEU A 57 -6.57 1.42 -2.81
N ALA A 58 -5.59 0.60 -2.41
CA ALA A 58 -4.99 0.64 -1.08
C ALA A 58 -4.23 1.97 -0.84
N LEU A 59 -3.45 2.43 -1.81
CA LEU A 59 -2.74 3.70 -1.75
C LEU A 59 -3.71 4.89 -1.64
N SER A 60 -4.79 4.87 -2.41
CA SER A 60 -5.86 5.88 -2.35
C SER A 60 -6.55 5.89 -0.99
N PHE A 61 -6.77 4.70 -0.42
CA PHE A 61 -7.30 4.58 0.94
C PHE A 61 -6.34 5.19 1.97
N LEU A 62 -5.04 4.87 1.92
CA LEU A 62 -4.04 5.44 2.82
C LEU A 62 -3.97 6.97 2.71
N TYR A 63 -4.01 7.50 1.48
CA TYR A 63 -4.04 8.94 1.25
C TYR A 63 -5.31 9.57 1.84
N SER A 64 -6.47 8.94 1.66
CA SER A 64 -7.75 9.45 2.19
C SER A 64 -7.80 9.53 3.72
N ILE A 65 -7.03 8.70 4.42
CA ILE A 65 -6.90 8.71 5.88
C ILE A 65 -5.65 9.46 6.36
N GLN A 66 -4.97 10.18 5.46
CA GLN A 66 -3.75 10.95 5.74
C GLN A 66 -2.58 10.10 6.28
N ALA A 67 -2.56 8.79 5.97
CA ALA A 67 -1.45 7.91 6.34
C ALA A 67 -0.26 8.00 5.38
N VAL A 68 -0.48 8.51 4.17
CA VAL A 68 0.57 8.86 3.20
C VAL A 68 0.28 10.23 2.60
N ASP A 69 1.33 10.94 2.22
CA ASP A 69 1.24 12.20 1.49
C ASP A 69 1.76 12.02 0.06
N TYR A 70 1.24 12.84 -0.86
CA TYR A 70 1.61 12.84 -2.26
C TYR A 70 1.93 14.26 -2.72
N ASP A 71 3.20 14.52 -2.98
CA ASP A 71 3.71 15.82 -3.40
C ASP A 71 4.65 15.66 -4.59
N LEU A 72 4.42 16.45 -5.64
CA LEU A 72 5.25 16.49 -6.86
C LEU A 72 5.59 15.12 -7.47
N GLY A 73 4.67 14.14 -7.39
CA GLY A 73 4.90 12.79 -7.94
C GLY A 73 5.55 11.80 -6.97
N LEU A 74 5.87 12.25 -5.75
CA LEU A 74 6.50 11.45 -4.71
C LEU A 74 5.49 11.12 -3.60
N ILE A 75 5.55 9.88 -3.13
CA ILE A 75 4.82 9.39 -1.97
C ILE A 75 5.75 9.47 -0.75
N SER A 76 5.20 9.89 0.38
CA SER A 76 5.89 9.92 1.66
C SER A 76 4.96 9.52 2.79
N SER A 77 5.51 9.13 3.95
CA SER A 77 4.69 8.80 5.11
C SER A 77 3.91 10.04 5.55
N GLY A 78 2.64 9.87 5.87
CA GLY A 78 1.82 10.95 6.41
C GLY A 78 2.40 11.38 7.76
N GLU A 79 2.67 12.67 7.94
CA GLU A 79 2.98 13.21 9.26
C GLU A 79 1.72 13.14 10.11
N GLY A 80 1.65 12.17 11.02
CA GLY A 80 0.58 12.08 12.01
C GLY A 80 0.54 13.37 12.83
N LYS A 81 -0.42 14.24 12.54
CA LYS A 81 -0.85 15.34 13.40
C LYS A 81 -1.97 14.89 14.33
#